data_AF-X0XUY0-F1
#
_entry.id   AF-X0XUY0-F1
#
_cell.length_a   1.000
_cell.length_b   1.000
_cell.length_c   1.000
_cell.angle_alpha   90.00
_cell.angle_beta   90.00
_cell.angle_gamma   90.00
#
_symmetry.space_group_name_H-M   'P 1'
#
loop_
_entity.id
_entity.type
_entity.pdbx_description
1 polymer ?
#
loop_
_entity_poly.entity_id
_entity_poly.type
_entity_poly.pdbx_seq_one_letter_code
_entity_poly.pdbx_strand_id
1 'polypeptide(L)'
;YFVRMRYAPNAEAVFAEEREDRRQPVTEEVILDGQIVHIQHSLFDMGEVENLFDEDTFTMVRTYEANPALINITFPEPRSVTGITITTGSMDFTLTVRLFTDEQAEPITYNQTYNDQPEDPTVDLSFGHEPIKALKLEVEILGFMFNKWAKIHIRELTLR
;
A
#
# COMPACT_ATOMS: atom_id res chain seq x y z
N TYR A 1 2.68 32.05 33.37
CA TYR A 1 1.71 32.56 32.37
C TYR A 1 1.21 31.36 31.58
N PHE A 2 -0.08 31.02 31.62
CA PHE A 2 -0.65 29.89 30.88
C PHE A 2 -1.50 30.42 29.73
N VAL A 3 -1.17 30.03 28.50
CA VAL A 3 -1.97 30.38 27.30
C VAL A 3 -3.11 29.37 27.19
N ARG A 4 -4.36 29.84 27.23
CA ARG A 4 -5.54 29.05 26.87
C ARG A 4 -5.84 29.26 25.39
N MET A 5 -5.54 28.26 24.55
CA MET A 5 -6.00 28.26 23.16
C MET A 5 -7.46 27.82 23.11
N ARG A 6 -8.35 28.70 22.63
CA ARG A 6 -9.71 28.33 22.22
C ARG A 6 -9.67 28.05 20.73
N TYR A 7 -10.13 26.87 20.33
CA TYR A 7 -10.33 26.54 18.91
C TYR A 7 -11.28 27.54 18.27
N ALA A 8 -10.95 27.97 17.05
CA ALA A 8 -11.82 28.83 16.26
C ALA A 8 -13.10 28.06 15.88
N PRO A 9 -14.27 28.72 15.84
CA PRO A 9 -15.57 28.06 15.64
C PRO A 9 -15.72 27.37 14.26
N ASN A 10 -14.81 27.66 13.31
CA ASN A 10 -14.74 27.05 11.98
C ASN A 10 -13.67 25.95 11.86
N ALA A 11 -12.93 25.64 12.93
CA ALA A 11 -11.82 24.70 12.87
C ALA A 11 -12.27 23.28 12.48
N GLU A 12 -13.41 22.80 13.01
CA GLU A 12 -13.92 21.47 12.67
C GLU A 12 -14.27 21.32 11.18
N ALA A 13 -14.78 22.37 10.53
CA ALA A 13 -15.13 22.36 9.11
C ALA A 13 -13.87 22.32 8.23
N VAL A 14 -12.85 23.13 8.56
CA VAL A 14 -11.55 23.11 7.87
C VAL A 14 -10.86 21.77 8.05
N PHE A 15 -10.91 21.18 9.26
CA PHE A 15 -10.35 19.84 9.49
C PHE A 15 -11.14 18.72 8.80
N ALA A 16 -12.43 18.91 8.52
CA ALA A 16 -13.24 17.90 7.82
C ALA A 16 -12.95 17.92 6.31
N GLU A 17 -12.81 19.10 5.73
CA GLU A 17 -12.40 19.30 4.33
C GLU A 17 -10.96 18.82 4.09
N GLU A 18 -10.02 19.21 4.96
CA GLU A 18 -8.65 18.68 4.91
C GLU A 18 -8.58 17.16 5.11
N ARG A 19 -9.53 16.56 5.85
CA ARG A 19 -9.58 15.09 6.03
C ARG A 19 -10.06 14.36 4.79
N GLU A 20 -10.89 15.00 3.96
CA GLU A 20 -11.41 14.38 2.74
C GLU A 20 -10.41 14.52 1.59
N ASP A 21 -9.68 15.64 1.50
CA ASP A 21 -8.56 15.79 0.56
C ASP A 21 -7.42 14.81 0.87
N ARG A 22 -7.13 14.55 2.15
CA ARG A 22 -6.11 13.57 2.58
C ARG A 22 -6.47 12.11 2.34
N ARG A 23 -7.72 11.82 1.95
CA ARG A 23 -8.17 10.48 1.56
C ARG A 23 -8.03 10.22 0.07
N GLN A 24 -7.72 11.23 -0.73
CA GLN A 24 -7.50 11.01 -2.14
C GLN A 24 -6.19 10.25 -2.33
N PRO A 25 -6.22 9.12 -3.06
CA PRO A 25 -5.02 8.36 -3.33
C PRO A 25 -4.07 9.18 -4.21
N VAL A 26 -2.78 9.16 -3.87
CA VAL A 26 -1.72 9.83 -4.63
C VAL A 26 -1.37 8.95 -5.82
N THR A 27 -1.10 9.56 -6.97
CA THR A 27 -0.70 8.83 -8.19
C THR A 27 0.67 9.33 -8.64
N GLU A 28 1.60 8.40 -8.80
CA GLU A 28 3.01 8.65 -9.13
C GLU A 28 3.46 7.64 -10.21
N GLU A 29 4.52 7.98 -10.94
CA GLU A 29 5.11 7.13 -11.97
C GLU A 29 6.45 6.59 -11.45
N VAL A 30 6.63 5.26 -11.52
CA VAL A 30 7.86 4.59 -11.08
C VAL A 30 8.46 3.81 -12.24
N ILE A 31 9.79 3.73 -12.32
CA ILE A 31 10.47 2.84 -13.27
C ILE A 31 10.64 1.48 -12.61
N LEU A 32 9.92 0.48 -13.11
CA LEU A 32 9.98 -0.90 -12.63
C LEU A 32 10.38 -1.80 -13.80
N ASP A 33 11.51 -2.51 -13.67
CA ASP A 33 12.14 -3.31 -14.74
C ASP A 33 12.38 -2.55 -16.06
N GLY A 34 12.68 -1.26 -15.98
CA GLY A 34 12.92 -0.41 -17.15
C GLY A 34 11.64 0.08 -17.85
N GLN A 35 10.45 -0.18 -17.27
CA GLN A 35 9.17 0.27 -17.76
C GLN A 35 8.55 1.29 -16.78
N ILE A 36 7.95 2.36 -17.32
CA ILE A 36 7.21 3.33 -16.49
C ILE A 36 5.87 2.69 -16.11
N VAL A 37 5.65 2.50 -14.82
CA VAL A 37 4.40 1.98 -14.24
C VAL A 37 3.71 3.07 -13.44
N HIS A 38 2.38 3.07 -13.47
CA HIS A 38 1.59 4.02 -12.69
C HIS A 38 1.24 3.40 -11.35
N ILE A 39 1.65 4.04 -10.27
CA ILE A 39 1.37 3.62 -8.90
C ILE A 39 0.39 4.60 -8.29
N GLN A 40 -0.77 4.09 -7.89
CA GLN A 40 -1.71 4.84 -7.08
C GLN A 40 -1.72 4.28 -5.67
N HIS A 41 -1.46 5.08 -4.64
CA HIS A 41 -1.34 4.58 -3.27
C HIS A 41 -1.96 5.50 -2.23
N SER A 42 -2.15 4.96 -1.02
CA SER A 42 -2.50 5.75 0.16
C SER A 42 -1.46 6.84 0.42
N LEU A 43 -1.88 8.01 0.90
CA LEU A 43 -0.96 9.10 1.23
C LEU A 43 0.14 8.64 2.20
N PHE A 44 1.39 8.88 1.83
CA PHE A 44 2.55 8.65 2.68
C PHE A 44 2.86 9.90 3.52
N ASP A 45 3.25 9.70 4.77
CA ASP A 45 3.79 10.78 5.63
C ASP A 45 5.30 10.77 5.72
N MET A 46 5.93 9.71 5.21
CA MET A 46 7.36 9.48 5.18
C MET A 46 7.69 8.47 4.09
N GLY A 47 8.83 8.69 3.43
CA GLY A 47 9.29 7.88 2.30
C GLY A 47 8.70 8.33 0.97
N GLU A 48 9.26 7.79 -0.11
CA GLU A 48 8.84 8.02 -1.49
C GLU A 48 8.42 6.67 -2.08
N VAL A 49 7.55 6.67 -3.09
CA VAL A 49 6.99 5.43 -3.66
C VAL A 49 8.08 4.50 -4.22
N GLU A 50 9.20 5.05 -4.66
CA GLU A 50 10.38 4.35 -5.14
C GLU A 50 11.00 3.44 -4.07
N ASN A 51 10.91 3.84 -2.79
CA ASN A 51 11.41 3.03 -1.67
C ASN A 51 10.68 1.68 -1.57
N LEU A 52 9.50 1.52 -2.16
CA LEU A 52 8.80 0.23 -2.18
C LEU A 52 9.43 -0.78 -3.14
N PHE A 53 10.27 -0.33 -4.07
CA PHE A 53 10.75 -1.12 -5.20
C PHE A 53 12.27 -0.97 -5.41
N ASP A 54 13.00 -0.46 -4.42
CA ASP A 54 14.44 -0.15 -4.52
C ASP A 54 15.34 -1.33 -4.10
N GLU A 55 14.75 -2.48 -3.75
CA GLU A 55 15.43 -3.66 -3.25
C GLU A 55 16.19 -3.42 -1.92
N ASP A 56 15.87 -2.35 -1.19
CA ASP A 56 16.50 -1.98 0.08
C ASP A 56 15.49 -2.02 1.25
N THR A 57 15.49 -3.14 1.97
CA THR A 57 14.66 -3.31 3.18
C THR A 57 14.98 -2.35 4.35
N PHE A 58 16.02 -1.52 4.24
CA PHE A 58 16.28 -0.43 5.20
C PHE A 58 15.56 0.88 4.86
N THR A 59 15.15 1.08 3.61
CA THR A 59 14.24 2.16 3.24
C THR A 59 12.81 1.71 3.53
N MET A 60 11.89 2.69 3.61
CA MET A 60 10.48 2.41 3.83
C MET A 60 9.61 3.56 3.38
N VAL A 61 8.34 3.25 3.16
CA VAL A 61 7.24 4.21 3.23
C VAL A 61 6.42 3.97 4.48
N ARG A 62 5.81 5.05 4.96
CA ARG A 62 4.83 4.98 6.02
C ARG A 62 3.56 5.70 5.60
N THR A 63 2.42 5.03 5.71
CA THR A 63 1.14 5.68 5.44
C THR A 63 0.80 6.73 6.49
N TYR A 64 0.09 7.78 6.10
CA TYR A 64 -0.28 8.88 7.01
C TYR A 64 -1.31 8.43 8.04
N GLU A 65 -2.50 8.00 7.61
CA GLU A 65 -3.59 7.47 8.45
C GLU A 65 -4.45 6.51 7.63
N ALA A 66 -3.81 5.53 6.98
CA ALA A 66 -4.47 4.61 6.05
C ALA A 66 -4.26 3.16 6.50
N ASN A 67 -5.29 2.61 7.16
CA ASN A 67 -5.42 1.19 7.46
C ASN A 67 -6.82 0.70 7.00
N PRO A 68 -6.91 -0.03 5.88
CA PRO A 68 -5.79 -0.65 5.17
C PRO A 68 -4.94 0.33 4.36
N ALA A 69 -3.67 -0.02 4.16
CA ALA A 69 -2.82 0.61 3.16
C ALA A 69 -3.16 0.03 1.78
N LEU A 70 -3.29 0.90 0.77
CA LEU A 70 -3.60 0.52 -0.60
C LEU A 70 -2.45 0.93 -1.52
N ILE A 71 -2.04 0.01 -2.38
CA ILE A 71 -1.06 0.23 -3.45
C ILE A 71 -1.61 -0.43 -4.72
N ASN A 72 -1.93 0.39 -5.72
CA ASN A 72 -2.46 -0.02 -7.00
C ASN A 72 -1.40 0.20 -8.06
N ILE A 73 -1.00 -0.87 -8.75
CA ILE A 73 0.02 -0.87 -9.78
C ILE A 73 -0.69 -1.09 -11.11
N THR A 74 -0.55 -0.16 -12.05
CA THR A 74 -1.09 -0.30 -13.41
C THR A 74 0.07 -0.38 -14.40
N PHE A 75 0.13 -1.49 -15.12
CA PHE A 75 1.18 -1.73 -16.11
C PHE A 75 0.75 -1.20 -17.49
N PRO A 76 1.67 -0.62 -18.28
CA PRO A 76 1.36 -0.26 -19.67
C PRO A 76 1.08 -1.47 -20.56
N GLU A 77 1.66 -2.62 -20.24
CA GLU A 77 1.44 -3.89 -20.91
C GLU A 77 1.20 -4.99 -19.87
N PRO A 78 0.33 -6.00 -20.14
CA PRO A 78 0.08 -7.07 -19.19
C PRO A 78 1.36 -7.78 -18.75
N ARG A 79 1.64 -7.72 -17.45
CA ARG A 79 2.81 -8.32 -16.82
C ARG A 79 2.49 -9.71 -16.30
N SER A 80 3.37 -10.67 -16.59
CA SER A 80 3.26 -12.02 -16.03
C SER A 80 3.70 -12.02 -14.57
N VAL A 81 2.82 -12.46 -13.66
CA VAL A 81 3.10 -12.56 -12.22
C VAL A 81 2.71 -13.92 -11.66
N THR A 82 3.51 -14.44 -10.74
CA THR A 82 3.34 -15.72 -10.04
C THR A 82 3.10 -15.54 -8.54
N GLY A 83 3.32 -14.34 -8.03
CA GLY A 83 3.08 -13.98 -6.65
C GLY A 83 3.61 -12.60 -6.33
N ILE A 84 3.51 -12.22 -5.06
CA ILE A 84 4.23 -11.07 -4.51
C ILE A 84 4.99 -11.48 -3.26
N THR A 85 6.07 -10.75 -3.02
CA THR A 85 6.81 -10.76 -1.76
C THR A 85 6.69 -9.36 -1.17
N ILE A 86 6.39 -9.27 0.13
CA ILE A 86 6.28 -7.98 0.82
C ILE A 86 7.05 -8.02 2.13
N THR A 87 7.76 -6.94 2.41
CA THR A 87 8.40 -6.69 3.71
C THR A 87 7.71 -5.52 4.39
N THR A 88 7.23 -5.72 5.61
CA THR A 88 6.54 -4.67 6.39
C THR A 88 7.31 -4.30 7.65
N GLY A 89 6.81 -3.31 8.40
CA GLY A 89 7.17 -3.17 9.81
C GLY A 89 6.58 -4.29 10.67
N SER A 90 7.16 -4.53 11.85
CA SER A 90 6.62 -5.51 12.81
C SER A 90 5.13 -5.29 13.14
N MET A 91 4.26 -6.19 12.64
CA MET A 91 2.82 -6.21 12.90
C MET A 91 2.17 -7.52 12.45
N ASP A 92 1.00 -7.83 12.99
CA ASP A 92 0.08 -8.83 12.42
C ASP A 92 -0.82 -8.18 11.37
N PHE A 93 -1.00 -8.85 10.23
CA PHE A 93 -1.73 -8.28 9.11
C PHE A 93 -2.39 -9.30 8.19
N THR A 94 -3.41 -8.83 7.47
CA THR A 94 -3.92 -9.48 6.26
C THR A 94 -3.36 -8.79 5.02
N LEU A 95 -2.84 -9.57 4.10
CA LEU A 95 -2.46 -9.16 2.76
C LEU A 95 -3.53 -9.64 1.79
N THR A 96 -4.17 -8.71 1.07
CA THR A 96 -5.09 -9.02 -0.02
C THR A 96 -4.51 -8.49 -1.33
N VAL A 97 -4.44 -9.34 -2.35
CA VAL A 97 -4.02 -8.95 -3.69
C VAL A 97 -5.14 -9.26 -4.68
N ARG A 98 -5.50 -8.26 -5.47
CA ARG A 98 -6.49 -8.37 -6.55
C ARG A 98 -5.79 -8.14 -7.87
N LEU A 99 -5.86 -9.12 -8.77
CA LEU A 99 -5.27 -9.05 -10.10
C LEU A 99 -6.37 -8.85 -11.14
N PHE A 100 -6.18 -7.88 -12.03
CA PHE A 100 -7.07 -7.62 -13.14
C PHE A 100 -6.33 -7.94 -14.44
N THR A 101 -6.87 -8.87 -15.23
CA THR A 101 -6.29 -9.29 -16.51
C THR A 101 -6.63 -8.34 -17.66
N ASP A 102 -7.71 -7.57 -17.51
CA ASP A 102 -8.14 -6.49 -18.39
C ASP A 102 -8.93 -5.44 -17.57
N GLU A 103 -9.35 -4.33 -18.19
CA GLU A 103 -10.04 -3.24 -17.51
C GLU A 103 -11.48 -3.57 -17.04
N GLN A 104 -12.11 -4.60 -17.63
CA GLN A 104 -13.51 -4.97 -17.36
C GLN A 104 -13.65 -6.32 -16.64
N ALA A 105 -12.56 -7.04 -16.44
CA ALA A 105 -12.52 -8.34 -15.79
C ALA A 105 -12.78 -8.22 -14.29
N GLU A 106 -13.49 -9.22 -13.77
CA GLU A 106 -13.57 -9.44 -12.33
C GLU A 106 -12.18 -9.81 -11.78
N PRO A 107 -11.76 -9.22 -10.64
CA PRO A 107 -10.43 -9.46 -10.12
C PRO A 107 -10.26 -10.88 -9.57
N ILE A 108 -9.12 -11.50 -9.92
CA ILE A 108 -8.65 -12.70 -9.26
C ILE A 108 -8.08 -12.29 -7.91
N THR A 109 -8.69 -12.74 -6.82
CA THR A 109 -8.36 -12.29 -5.45
C THR A 109 -7.62 -13.38 -4.68
N TYR A 110 -6.48 -13.01 -4.12
CA TYR A 110 -5.72 -13.80 -3.16
C TYR A 110 -5.70 -13.06 -1.82
N ASN A 111 -5.86 -13.79 -0.72
CA ASN A 111 -5.87 -13.22 0.62
C ASN A 111 -5.18 -14.18 1.57
N GLN A 112 -4.25 -13.65 2.37
CA GLN A 112 -3.59 -14.41 3.42
C GLN A 112 -3.36 -13.55 4.66
N THR A 113 -3.57 -14.16 5.82
CA THR A 113 -3.31 -13.55 7.12
C THR A 113 -2.01 -14.09 7.70
N TYR A 114 -1.18 -13.18 8.21
CA TYR A 114 0.08 -13.46 8.87
C TYR A 114 0.01 -12.94 10.31
N ASN A 115 0.13 -13.86 11.27
CA ASN A 115 0.21 -13.55 12.70
C ASN A 115 1.54 -14.04 13.26
N ASP A 116 1.98 -13.46 14.37
CA ASP A 116 3.14 -13.89 15.15
C ASP A 116 4.41 -14.03 14.29
N GLN A 117 4.56 -13.13 13.31
CA GLN A 117 5.73 -13.10 12.44
C GLN A 117 6.96 -12.53 13.18
N PRO A 118 8.19 -12.83 12.72
CA PRO A 118 9.38 -12.17 13.25
C PRO A 118 9.32 -10.65 13.06
N GLU A 119 10.26 -9.94 13.69
CA GLU A 119 10.39 -8.50 13.48
C GLU A 119 10.62 -8.18 12.01
N ASP A 120 9.95 -7.13 11.54
CA ASP A 120 9.99 -6.63 10.16
C ASP A 120 9.84 -7.75 9.11
N PRO A 121 8.68 -8.41 9.08
CA PRO A 121 8.56 -9.69 8.40
C PRO A 121 8.53 -9.54 6.88
N THR A 122 9.25 -10.45 6.22
CA THR A 122 9.15 -10.69 4.77
C THR A 122 8.26 -11.89 4.54
N VAL A 123 7.15 -11.70 3.82
CA VAL A 123 6.18 -12.77 3.54
C VAL A 123 5.92 -12.92 2.04
N ASP A 124 5.58 -14.14 1.66
CA ASP A 124 5.26 -14.51 0.29
C ASP A 124 3.78 -14.86 0.16
N LEU A 125 3.13 -14.28 -0.86
CA LEU A 125 1.82 -14.70 -1.33
C LEU A 125 1.97 -15.23 -2.76
N SER A 126 1.71 -16.52 -2.96
CA SER A 126 1.76 -17.15 -4.29
C SER A 126 0.38 -17.14 -4.95
N PHE A 127 0.35 -16.89 -6.25
CA PHE A 127 -0.88 -16.92 -7.06
C PHE A 127 -1.17 -18.31 -7.68
N GLY A 128 -0.45 -19.33 -7.25
CA GLY A 128 -0.57 -20.69 -7.78
C GLY A 128 0.57 -21.05 -8.74
N HIS A 129 0.37 -22.12 -9.50
CA HIS A 129 1.44 -22.74 -10.31
C HIS A 129 1.63 -22.11 -11.69
N GLU A 130 0.60 -21.48 -12.26
CA GLU A 130 0.67 -20.87 -13.59
C GLU A 130 0.77 -19.33 -13.49
N PRO A 131 1.65 -18.68 -14.27
CA PRO A 131 1.73 -17.23 -14.28
C PRO A 131 0.45 -16.57 -14.79
N ILE A 132 0.03 -15.50 -14.11
CA ILE A 132 -1.14 -14.69 -14.48
C ILE A 132 -0.65 -13.43 -15.19
N LYS A 133 -1.22 -13.13 -16.36
CA LYS A 133 -0.96 -11.84 -17.04
C LYS A 133 -1.87 -10.76 -16.48
N ALA A 134 -1.34 -9.92 -15.60
CA ALA A 134 -2.07 -8.84 -14.96
C ALA A 134 -1.77 -7.49 -15.61
N LEU A 135 -2.81 -6.75 -15.94
CA LEU A 135 -2.73 -5.35 -16.37
C LEU A 135 -2.74 -4.40 -15.16
N LYS A 136 -3.42 -4.79 -14.08
CA LYS A 136 -3.45 -4.05 -12.82
C LYS A 136 -3.35 -5.01 -11.64
N LEU A 137 -2.58 -4.61 -10.62
CA LEU A 137 -2.57 -5.21 -9.30
C LEU A 137 -3.07 -4.20 -8.28
N GLU A 138 -3.96 -4.63 -7.38
CA GLU A 138 -4.26 -3.89 -6.15
C GLU A 138 -3.76 -4.70 -4.96
N VAL A 139 -2.94 -4.07 -4.15
CA VAL A 139 -2.36 -4.64 -2.93
C VAL A 139 -2.94 -3.89 -1.75
N GLU A 140 -3.55 -4.63 -0.83
CA GLU A 140 -4.19 -4.12 0.37
C GLU A 140 -3.57 -4.78 1.59
N ILE A 141 -3.09 -3.96 2.54
CA ILE A 141 -2.45 -4.42 3.78
C ILE A 141 -3.26 -3.90 4.94
N LEU A 142 -3.94 -4.80 5.64
CA LEU A 142 -4.77 -4.50 6.80
C LEU A 142 -4.05 -4.93 8.08
N GLY A 143 -3.64 -3.97 8.90
CA GLY A 143 -3.03 -4.23 10.21
C GLY A 143 -4.06 -4.40 11.33
N PHE A 144 -3.91 -5.44 12.15
CA PHE A 144 -4.92 -5.83 13.14
C PHE A 144 -4.86 -5.08 14.47
N MET A 145 -3.66 -4.69 14.90
CA MET A 145 -3.44 -4.11 16.22
C MET A 145 -3.73 -2.60 16.28
N PHE A 146 -4.29 -2.04 15.20
CA PHE A 146 -4.41 -0.60 15.05
C PHE A 146 -5.82 -0.19 14.62
N ASN A 147 -6.20 1.05 14.95
CA ASN A 147 -7.45 1.63 14.45
C ASN A 147 -7.35 1.94 12.94
N LYS A 148 -8.43 2.38 12.31
CA LYS A 148 -8.46 2.71 10.86
C LYS A 148 -7.49 3.84 10.43
N TRP A 149 -6.97 4.60 11.39
CA TRP A 149 -6.01 5.68 11.19
C TRP A 149 -4.56 5.22 11.46
N ALA A 150 -4.33 3.91 11.55
CA ALA A 150 -2.99 3.40 11.70
C ALA A 150 -2.09 3.82 10.56
N LYS A 151 -0.82 3.98 10.91
CA LYS A 151 0.26 4.03 9.94
C LYS A 151 0.74 2.62 9.67
N ILE A 152 0.85 2.28 8.41
CA ILE A 152 1.39 1.00 7.95
C ILE A 152 2.79 1.30 7.43
N HIS A 153 3.78 0.57 7.95
CA HIS A 153 5.15 0.62 7.47
C HIS A 153 5.33 -0.46 6.41
N ILE A 154 5.77 -0.06 5.23
CA ILE A 154 6.03 -0.96 4.12
C ILE A 154 7.46 -0.67 3.66
N ARG A 155 8.28 -1.71 3.64
CA ARG A 155 9.69 -1.61 3.27
C ARG A 155 9.85 -1.94 1.80
N GLU A 156 9.47 -3.14 1.41
CA GLU A 156 9.71 -3.66 0.07
C GLU A 156 8.46 -4.35 -0.47
N LEU A 157 8.22 -4.22 -1.78
CA LEU A 157 7.20 -4.93 -2.54
C LEU A 157 7.81 -5.42 -3.85
N THR A 158 7.99 -6.73 -3.95
CA THR A 158 8.55 -7.38 -5.13
C THR A 158 7.47 -8.20 -5.86
N LEU A 159 7.40 -8.04 -7.18
CA LEU A 159 6.58 -8.87 -8.06
C LEU A 159 7.39 -10.10 -8.50
N ARG A 160 6.82 -11.30 -8.37
CA ARG A 160 7.42 -12.57 -8.83
C ARG A 160 6.70 -13.12 -10.04
#